data_AF-A0AAV9IAW8-F1
#
_entry.id   AF-A0AAV9IAW8-F1
#
_cell.length_a   1.000
_cell.length_b   1.000
_cell.length_c   1.000
_cell.angle_alpha   90.00
_cell.angle_beta   90.00
_cell.angle_gamma   90.00
#
_symmetry.space_group_name_H-M   'P 1'
#
loop_
_entity.id
_entity.type
_entity.pdbx_description
1 polymer ?
#
loop_
_entity_poly.entity_id
_entity_poly.type
_entity_poly.pdbx_seq_one_letter_code
_entity_poly.pdbx_strand_id
1 'polypeptide(L)'
;MWSSVVLVGLSQRIFQVSRIRYPQQLWNKRWCSHASKSIEDKQDALKKKEEEEEFNEPGGLLFGEEPPPPGEKRKWEEWEAPWYTVVALVTFFGVYGLYQRSPDTSYQLAREEAIRRLQQEKDTSPMLLSSKNETKDQN
;
A
#
# COMPACT_ATOMS: atom_id res chain seq x y z
N MET A 1 6.30 12.38 109.99
CA MET A 1 7.01 12.45 108.70
C MET A 1 6.97 11.06 108.07
N TRP A 2 6.42 10.99 106.84
CA TRP A 2 6.53 9.92 105.82
C TRP A 2 5.46 8.81 105.94
N SER A 3 4.34 8.93 105.20
CA SER A 3 4.12 8.54 103.78
C SER A 3 3.81 7.04 103.66
N SER A 4 2.55 6.61 103.65
CA SER A 4 1.67 6.58 102.46
C SER A 4 2.28 5.84 101.27
N VAL A 5 2.50 4.53 101.39
CA VAL A 5 2.65 3.63 100.23
C VAL A 5 1.93 2.32 100.57
N VAL A 6 1.46 1.62 99.53
CA VAL A 6 0.64 0.39 99.55
C VAL A 6 -0.86 0.62 99.49
N LEU A 7 -1.31 1.30 98.44
CA LEU A 7 -2.70 1.24 97.97
C LEU A 7 -2.78 1.45 96.45
N VAL A 8 -1.90 0.80 95.69
CA VAL A 8 -1.98 0.77 94.22
C VAL A 8 -1.49 -0.58 93.73
N GLY A 9 -2.38 -1.55 93.52
CA GLY A 9 -1.93 -2.86 93.06
C GLY A 9 -2.98 -3.85 92.56
N LEU A 10 -4.28 -3.55 92.63
CA LEU A 10 -5.32 -4.53 92.27
C LEU A 10 -6.47 -3.90 91.47
N SER A 11 -6.19 -3.22 90.35
CA SER A 11 -7.28 -2.76 89.47
C SER A 11 -6.89 -2.60 87.99
N GLN A 12 -5.95 -3.39 87.49
CA GLN A 12 -5.62 -3.38 86.06
C GLN A 12 -5.54 -4.79 85.52
N ARG A 13 -6.70 -5.47 85.41
CA ARG A 13 -6.76 -6.73 84.67
C ARG A 13 -8.11 -7.03 84.03
N ILE A 14 -8.84 -6.03 83.59
CA ILE A 14 -10.02 -6.23 82.72
C ILE A 14 -10.12 -5.02 81.79
N PHE A 15 -9.36 -4.97 80.69
CA PHE A 15 -9.73 -4.27 79.44
C PHE A 15 -8.61 -4.45 78.40
N GLN A 16 -8.50 -5.63 77.82
CA GLN A 16 -7.67 -5.88 76.64
C GLN A 16 -8.46 -6.74 75.65
N VAL A 17 -9.57 -6.20 75.14
CA VAL A 17 -10.24 -6.78 73.97
C VAL A 17 -10.77 -5.64 73.09
N SER A 18 -10.17 -5.54 71.90
CA SER A 18 -10.76 -5.00 70.67
C SER A 18 -10.86 -3.49 70.49
N ARG A 19 -9.74 -2.88 70.09
CA ARG A 19 -9.78 -1.79 69.10
C ARG A 19 -8.77 -2.08 67.99
N ILE A 20 -9.20 -2.93 67.06
CA ILE A 20 -8.48 -3.22 65.82
C ILE A 20 -8.47 -1.93 64.99
N ARG A 21 -7.35 -1.21 65.03
CA ARG A 21 -7.05 -0.10 64.14
C ARG A 21 -6.32 -0.70 62.94
N TYR A 22 -7.02 -0.94 61.84
CA TYR A 22 -6.40 -1.40 60.60
C TYR A 22 -5.38 -0.35 60.10
N PRO A 23 -4.14 -0.75 59.74
CA PRO A 23 -3.18 0.16 59.16
C PRO A 23 -3.57 0.48 57.70
N GLN A 24 -4.08 1.69 57.46
CA GLN A 24 -4.37 2.29 56.14
C GLN A 24 -3.14 2.46 55.21
N GLN A 25 -1.98 1.89 55.56
CA GLN A 25 -0.68 2.23 54.95
C GLN A 25 -0.15 1.16 53.98
N LEU A 26 -0.77 -0.03 53.92
CA LEU A 26 -0.22 -1.17 53.15
C LEU A 26 -0.94 -1.43 51.82
N TRP A 27 -2.16 -0.94 51.63
CA TRP A 27 -2.90 -1.13 50.37
C TRP A 27 -2.52 -0.13 49.27
N ASN A 28 -2.04 1.07 49.62
CA ASN A 28 -1.70 2.11 48.65
C ASN A 28 -0.36 1.87 47.96
N LYS A 29 0.63 1.26 48.62
CA LYS A 29 1.99 1.18 48.03
C LYS A 29 2.04 0.31 46.78
N ARG A 30 1.31 -0.80 46.77
CA ARG A 30 1.31 -1.75 45.64
C ARG A 30 0.46 -1.26 44.46
N TRP A 31 -0.68 -0.63 44.74
CA TRP A 31 -1.53 -0.02 43.71
C TRP A 31 -0.92 1.26 43.12
N CYS A 32 -0.34 2.14 43.94
CA CYS A 32 0.34 3.34 43.45
C CYS A 32 1.60 3.00 42.64
N SER A 33 2.36 1.97 43.04
CA SER A 33 3.55 1.54 42.28
C SER A 33 3.20 0.95 40.91
N HIS A 34 2.07 0.26 40.77
CA HIS A 34 1.65 -0.28 39.47
C HIS A 34 1.08 0.81 38.56
N ALA A 35 0.33 1.76 39.14
CA ALA A 35 -0.21 2.89 38.42
C ALA A 35 0.88 3.86 37.94
N SER A 36 1.89 4.16 38.76
CA SER A 36 3.01 5.04 38.35
C SER A 36 3.82 4.40 37.23
N LYS A 37 4.12 3.11 37.34
CA LYS A 37 4.86 2.38 36.31
C LYS A 37 4.13 2.38 34.97
N SER A 38 2.80 2.18 34.98
CA SER A 38 2.01 2.25 33.74
C SER A 38 1.99 3.65 33.09
N ILE A 39 2.17 4.72 33.87
CA ILE A 39 2.22 6.09 33.33
C ILE A 39 3.61 6.36 32.75
N GLU A 40 4.66 5.94 33.45
CA GLU A 40 6.05 6.01 32.99
C GLU A 40 6.22 5.22 31.68
N ASP A 41 5.77 3.95 31.64
CA ASP A 41 5.81 3.10 30.44
C ASP A 41 5.10 3.75 29.24
N LYS A 42 3.99 4.48 29.49
CA LYS A 42 3.26 5.20 28.43
C LYS A 42 3.99 6.46 27.98
N GLN A 43 4.62 7.19 28.89
CA GLN A 43 5.42 8.37 28.54
C GLN A 43 6.68 7.99 27.77
N ASP A 44 7.32 6.89 28.13
CA ASP A 44 8.49 6.35 27.43
C ASP A 44 8.12 5.84 26.04
N ALA A 45 6.95 5.19 25.90
CA ALA A 45 6.44 4.78 24.59
C ALA A 45 6.08 5.96 23.68
N LEU A 46 5.59 7.07 24.25
CA LEU A 46 5.28 8.28 23.48
C LEU A 46 6.55 9.01 23.05
N LYS A 47 7.53 9.17 23.94
CA LYS A 47 8.84 9.73 23.60
C LYS A 47 9.53 8.92 22.51
N LYS A 48 9.47 7.59 22.61
CA LYS A 48 10.01 6.69 21.59
C LYS A 48 9.34 6.88 20.24
N LYS A 49 8.01 7.08 20.20
CA LYS A 49 7.29 7.38 18.95
C LYS A 49 7.69 8.72 18.36
N GLU A 50 7.91 9.74 19.18
CA GLU A 50 8.36 11.06 18.71
C GLU A 50 9.79 11.03 18.16
N GLU A 51 10.68 10.20 18.72
CA GLU A 51 12.04 9.99 18.19
C GLU A 51 12.06 9.21 16.87
N GLU A 52 11.06 8.36 16.62
CA GLU A 52 10.96 7.54 15.40
C GLU A 52 10.32 8.29 14.22
N GLU A 53 9.65 9.42 14.43
CA GLU A 53 9.08 10.26 13.36
C GLU A 53 10.03 11.42 13.01
N GLU A 54 11.12 11.09 12.32
CA GLU A 54 12.02 12.08 11.72
C GLU A 54 11.26 12.89 10.64
N PHE A 55 11.03 14.17 10.91
CA PHE A 55 10.36 15.08 10.00
C PHE A 55 11.24 15.33 8.77
N ASN A 56 10.85 14.79 7.62
CA ASN A 56 11.52 15.06 6.35
C ASN A 56 11.21 16.50 5.91
N GLU A 57 12.12 17.42 6.21
CA GLU A 57 12.03 18.79 5.73
C GLU A 57 11.98 18.81 4.19
N PRO A 58 11.25 19.74 3.56
CA PRO A 58 11.23 19.88 2.12
C PRO A 58 12.58 20.46 1.61
N GLY A 59 13.64 19.66 1.68
CA GLY A 59 14.88 19.90 0.95
C GLY A 59 14.60 19.65 -0.52
N GLY A 60 14.89 20.61 -1.41
CA GLY A 60 14.59 20.55 -2.85
C GLY A 60 15.30 19.44 -3.65
N LEU A 61 15.63 18.33 -3.00
CA LEU A 61 16.12 17.08 -3.54
C LEU A 61 14.92 16.31 -4.12
N LEU A 62 15.06 15.84 -5.35
CA LEU A 62 13.95 15.29 -6.14
C LEU A 62 13.27 14.07 -5.47
N PHE A 63 13.95 13.40 -4.53
CA PHE A 63 13.44 12.26 -3.75
C PHE A 63 14.00 12.22 -2.31
N GLY A 64 14.49 13.34 -1.78
CA GLY A 64 15.19 13.36 -0.48
C GLY A 64 16.57 12.69 -0.48
N GLU A 65 17.02 12.16 -1.61
CA GLU A 65 18.36 11.57 -1.79
C GLU A 65 19.37 12.65 -2.22
N GLU A 66 20.57 12.62 -1.63
CA GLU A 66 21.70 13.42 -2.10
C GLU A 66 22.07 12.99 -3.53
N PRO A 67 22.16 13.93 -4.49
CA PRO A 67 22.56 13.57 -5.85
C PRO A 67 23.95 12.94 -5.83
N PRO A 68 24.18 11.87 -6.59
CA PRO A 68 25.51 11.28 -6.67
C PRO A 68 26.52 12.34 -7.14
N PRO A 69 27.77 12.27 -6.65
CA PRO A 69 28.79 13.25 -6.99
C PRO A 69 28.95 13.37 -8.52
N PRO A 70 29.27 14.56 -9.03
CA PRO A 70 29.33 14.81 -10.48
C PRO A 70 30.32 13.85 -11.14
N GLY A 71 29.81 12.91 -11.94
CA GLY A 71 30.58 11.86 -12.60
C GLY A 71 30.24 10.44 -12.17
N GLU A 72 29.56 10.25 -11.03
CA GLU A 72 29.03 8.96 -10.61
C GLU A 72 27.59 8.80 -11.09
N LYS A 73 27.30 7.69 -11.78
CA LYS A 73 25.94 7.34 -12.19
C LYS A 73 25.24 6.63 -11.04
N ARG A 74 23.93 6.83 -10.89
CA ARG A 74 23.08 6.06 -9.96
C ARG A 74 23.38 4.56 -10.12
N LYS A 75 23.66 3.88 -9.01
CA LYS A 75 23.86 2.42 -8.97
C LYS A 75 22.51 1.74 -9.14
N TRP A 76 22.50 0.66 -9.91
CA TRP A 76 21.28 -0.10 -10.12
C TRP A 76 20.90 -0.86 -8.84
N GLU A 77 19.67 -0.68 -8.37
CA GLU A 77 19.19 -1.38 -7.19
C GLU A 77 18.68 -2.79 -7.55
N GLU A 78 18.80 -3.75 -6.63
CA GLU A 78 18.48 -5.16 -6.90
C GLU A 78 17.01 -5.40 -7.28
N TRP A 79 16.10 -4.53 -6.84
CA TRP A 79 14.67 -4.62 -7.16
C TRP A 79 14.33 -4.09 -8.56
N GLU A 80 15.17 -3.23 -9.12
CA GLU A 80 14.94 -2.68 -10.47
C GLU A 80 15.01 -3.81 -11.50
N ALA A 81 15.87 -4.81 -11.27
CA ALA A 81 16.02 -5.97 -12.13
C ALA A 81 14.72 -6.78 -12.34
N PRO A 82 14.06 -7.32 -11.30
CA PRO A 82 12.79 -8.01 -11.47
C PRO A 82 11.70 -7.07 -11.98
N TRP A 83 11.68 -5.80 -11.57
CA TRP A 83 10.65 -4.85 -12.01
C TRP A 83 10.69 -4.61 -13.53
N TYR A 84 11.84 -4.23 -14.08
CA TYR A 84 11.99 -4.04 -15.52
C TYR A 84 11.74 -5.32 -16.31
N THR A 85 12.12 -6.46 -15.76
CA THR A 85 11.85 -7.76 -16.38
C THR A 85 10.34 -8.00 -16.51
N VAL A 86 9.57 -7.77 -15.45
CA VAL A 86 8.11 -7.95 -15.46
C VAL A 86 7.46 -6.97 -16.44
N VAL A 87 7.83 -5.69 -16.40
CA VAL A 87 7.27 -4.68 -17.32
C VAL A 87 7.59 -5.01 -18.78
N ALA A 88 8.82 -5.45 -19.06
CA ALA A 88 9.24 -5.87 -20.39
C ALA A 88 8.44 -7.09 -20.87
N LEU A 89 8.25 -8.10 -20.01
CA LEU A 89 7.46 -9.29 -20.35
C LEU A 89 5.99 -8.94 -20.62
N VAL A 90 5.36 -8.16 -19.75
CA VAL A 90 3.96 -7.75 -19.91
C VAL A 90 3.78 -6.95 -21.21
N THR A 91 4.69 -6.01 -21.48
CA THR A 91 4.65 -5.22 -22.72
C THR A 91 4.86 -6.11 -23.93
N PHE A 92 5.85 -7.00 -23.89
CA PHE A 92 6.15 -7.93 -24.99
C PHE A 92 4.98 -8.85 -25.28
N PHE A 93 4.41 -9.51 -24.27
CA PHE A 93 3.24 -10.38 -24.45
C PHE A 93 1.99 -9.60 -24.83
N GLY A 94 1.81 -8.37 -24.35
CA GLY A 94 0.72 -7.49 -24.76
C GLY A 94 0.79 -7.14 -26.24
N VAL A 95 1.94 -6.66 -26.70
CA VAL A 95 2.16 -6.32 -28.12
C VAL A 95 2.10 -7.57 -28.99
N TYR A 96 2.77 -8.64 -28.60
CA TYR A 96 2.74 -9.91 -29.32
C TYR A 96 1.32 -10.48 -29.37
N GLY A 97 0.60 -10.42 -28.26
CA GLY A 97 -0.80 -10.84 -28.17
C GLY A 97 -1.70 -10.01 -29.10
N LEU A 98 -1.55 -8.67 -29.11
CA LEU A 98 -2.30 -7.79 -30.00
C LEU A 98 -1.96 -8.01 -31.48
N TYR A 99 -0.69 -8.26 -31.79
CA TYR A 99 -0.23 -8.59 -33.13
C TYR A 99 -0.84 -9.92 -33.63
N GLN A 100 -0.82 -10.95 -32.79
CA GLN A 100 -1.40 -12.26 -33.12
C GLN A 100 -2.95 -12.25 -33.13
N ARG A 101 -3.58 -11.41 -32.28
CA ARG A 101 -5.03 -11.27 -32.16
C ARG A 101 -5.64 -10.45 -33.30
N SER A 102 -4.84 -9.65 -33.99
CA SER A 102 -5.25 -8.85 -35.14
C SER A 102 -4.76 -9.45 -36.47
N PRO A 103 -5.11 -10.70 -36.83
CA PRO A 103 -4.99 -11.10 -38.21
C PRO A 103 -6.06 -10.32 -38.98
N ASP A 104 -5.64 -9.41 -39.86
CA ASP A 104 -6.49 -8.58 -40.71
C ASP A 104 -7.42 -9.45 -41.57
N THR A 105 -8.55 -9.84 -41.00
CA THR A 105 -9.59 -10.63 -41.66
C THR A 105 -10.66 -9.69 -42.21
N SER A 106 -10.95 -8.57 -41.56
CA SER A 106 -11.95 -7.61 -42.03
C SER A 106 -11.54 -6.87 -43.31
N TYR A 107 -10.34 -6.29 -43.35
CA TYR A 107 -9.85 -5.57 -44.53
C TYR A 107 -9.61 -6.50 -45.72
N GLN A 108 -9.05 -7.69 -45.48
CA GLN A 108 -8.79 -8.64 -46.56
C GLN A 108 -10.09 -9.18 -47.17
N LEU A 109 -11.10 -9.49 -46.36
CA LEU A 109 -12.42 -9.87 -46.88
C LEU A 109 -13.08 -8.73 -47.67
N ALA A 110 -12.99 -7.48 -47.19
CA ALA A 110 -13.52 -6.34 -47.93
C ALA A 110 -12.81 -6.12 -49.27
N ARG A 111 -11.48 -6.32 -49.31
CA ARG A 111 -10.66 -6.22 -50.53
C ARG A 111 -10.99 -7.34 -51.51
N GLU A 112 -11.09 -8.58 -51.04
CA GLU A 112 -11.44 -9.74 -51.87
C GLU A 112 -12.83 -9.57 -52.49
N GLU A 113 -13.81 -9.11 -51.71
CA GLU A 113 -15.16 -8.83 -52.20
C GLU A 113 -15.19 -7.68 -53.22
N ALA A 114 -14.42 -6.62 -53.00
CA ALA A 114 -14.29 -5.52 -53.97
C ALA A 114 -13.67 -6.00 -55.30
N ILE A 115 -12.63 -6.83 -55.24
CA ILE A 115 -12.01 -7.44 -56.42
C ILE A 115 -13.02 -8.32 -57.16
N ARG A 116 -13.82 -9.10 -56.45
CA ARG A 116 -14.86 -9.97 -57.04
C ARG A 116 -15.89 -9.17 -57.84
N ARG A 117 -16.31 -7.99 -57.36
CA ARG A 117 -17.25 -7.11 -58.07
C ARG A 117 -16.64 -6.51 -59.34
N LEU A 118 -15.39 -6.04 -59.26
CA LEU A 118 -14.67 -5.51 -60.41
C LEU A 118 -14.47 -6.56 -61.52
N GLN A 119 -14.22 -7.82 -61.14
CA GLN A 119 -14.10 -8.92 -62.09
C GLN A 119 -15.43 -9.22 -62.78
N GLN A 120 -16.55 -9.25 -62.04
CA GLN A 120 -17.88 -9.44 -62.63
C GLN A 120 -18.24 -8.34 -63.63
N GLU A 121 -17.97 -7.08 -63.31
CA GLU A 121 -18.20 -5.96 -64.24
C GLU A 121 -17.31 -6.06 -65.49
N LYS A 122 -16.05 -6.47 -65.33
CA LYS A 122 -15.10 -6.65 -66.42
C LYS A 122 -15.49 -7.81 -67.35
N ASP A 123 -15.92 -8.95 -66.81
CA ASP A 123 -16.33 -10.12 -67.60
C ASP A 123 -17.65 -9.89 -68.32
N THR A 124 -18.53 -9.06 -67.74
CA THR A 124 -19.80 -8.65 -68.36
C THR A 124 -19.58 -7.59 -69.46
N SER A 125 -18.55 -6.74 -69.34
CA SER A 125 -18.24 -5.67 -70.30
C SER A 125 -18.09 -6.10 -71.78
N PRO A 126 -17.38 -7.18 -72.15
CA PRO A 126 -17.28 -7.59 -73.56
C PRO A 126 -18.62 -8.00 -74.17
N MET A 127 -19.54 -8.60 -73.39
CA MET A 127 -20.91 -8.89 -73.86
C MET A 127 -21.71 -7.61 -74.08
N LEU A 128 -21.57 -6.61 -73.20
CA LEU A 128 -22.25 -5.32 -73.36
C LEU A 128 -21.71 -4.52 -74.54
N LEU A 129 -20.40 -4.57 -74.78
CA LEU A 129 -19.76 -3.95 -75.95
C LEU A 129 -20.25 -4.57 -77.26
N SER A 130 -20.48 -5.89 -77.28
CA SER A 130 -21.01 -6.62 -78.44
C SER A 130 -22.50 -6.39 -78.72
N SER A 131 -23.28 -5.84 -77.79
CA SER A 131 -24.68 -5.47 -78.05
C SER A 131 -24.81 -4.00 -78.48
N LYS A 132 -23.92 -3.14 -78.00
CA LYS A 132 -23.96 -1.69 -78.23
C LYS A 132 -23.42 -1.27 -79.60
N ASN A 133 -22.55 -2.08 -80.19
CA ASN A 133 -22.10 -1.94 -81.58
C ASN A 133 -23.18 -2.43 -82.57
N GLU A 134 -23.84 -3.57 -82.31
CA GLU A 134 -24.91 -4.10 -83.18
C GLU A 134 -26.09 -3.13 -83.34
N THR A 135 -26.47 -2.44 -82.25
CA THR A 135 -27.55 -1.44 -82.28
C THR A 135 -27.17 -0.15 -83.00
N LYS A 136 -25.88 0.14 -83.15
CA LYS A 136 -25.39 1.35 -83.81
C LYS A 136 -25.28 1.18 -85.33
N ASP A 137 -25.13 -0.05 -85.81
CA ASP A 137 -25.06 -0.37 -87.24
C ASP A 137 -26.46 -0.46 -87.89
N GLN A 138 -27.53 -0.45 -87.09
CA GLN A 138 -28.93 -0.57 -87.52
C GLN A 138 -29.65 0.79 -87.72
N ASN A 139 -29.00 1.93 -87.47
CA ASN A 139 -29.59 3.27 -87.55
C ASN A 139 -28.77 4.22 -88.44
#